data_AF-A0A5A5TKZ0-F1
#
_entry.id   AF-A0A5A5TKZ0-F1
#
_cell.length_a   1.000
_cell.length_b   1.000
_cell.length_c   1.000
_cell.angle_alpha   90.00
_cell.angle_beta   90.00
_cell.angle_gamma   90.00
#
_symmetry.space_group_name_H-M   'P 1'
#
loop_
_entity.id
_entity.type
_entity.pdbx_description
1 polymer ?
#
loop_
_entity_poly.entity_id
_entity_poly.type
_entity_poly.pdbx_seq_one_letter_code
_entity_poly.pdbx_strand_id
1 'polypeptide(L)'
;MLHFYEQYQQGYYQEVYDDLLALQDQIYKPSLYEDASAIMRSIMQRVRINTERIMQRLPNIGFVYSKGLARHFTTEHEKEVYEKTFPLFQPPKSDVQEQVALLEQLSGSLPLSLRFFYEEVGYVNFVGAFSSMKAEDA
;
A
#
# COMPACT_ATOMS: atom_id res chain seq x y z
N MET A 1 24.43 18.56 -0.58
CA MET A 1 23.51 17.64 -1.30
C MET A 1 23.02 16.66 -0.25
N LEU A 2 21.75 16.74 0.14
CA LEU A 2 21.14 15.77 1.07
C LEU A 2 21.13 14.42 0.34
N HIS A 3 21.76 13.40 0.92
CA HIS A 3 21.78 12.04 0.38
C HIS A 3 20.83 11.18 1.21
N PHE A 4 19.54 11.50 1.13
CA PHE A 4 18.54 10.82 1.95
C PHE A 4 18.53 9.32 1.64
N TYR A 5 18.75 8.94 0.36
CA TYR A 5 18.83 7.54 -0.03
C TYR A 5 19.99 6.79 0.65
N GLU A 6 21.17 7.40 0.77
CA GLU A 6 22.31 6.77 1.47
C GLU A 6 22.02 6.57 2.96
N GLN A 7 21.40 7.56 3.61
CA GLN A 7 20.99 7.45 5.01
C GLN A 7 19.92 6.36 5.19
N TYR A 8 18.96 6.28 4.26
CA TYR A 8 17.94 5.26 4.29
C TYR A 8 18.56 3.85 4.18
N GLN A 9 19.55 3.65 3.29
CA GLN A 9 20.27 2.38 3.18
C GLN A 9 21.07 2.02 4.45
N GLN A 10 21.51 3.02 5.22
CA GLN A 10 22.20 2.83 6.50
C GLN A 10 21.26 2.53 7.68
N GLY A 11 19.95 2.54 7.47
CA GLY A 11 18.95 2.17 8.48
C GLY A 11 18.27 3.34 9.20
N TYR A 12 18.54 4.58 8.81
CA TYR A 12 17.89 5.79 9.35
C TYR A 12 16.48 6.00 8.78
N TYR A 13 15.63 4.96 8.89
CA TYR A 13 14.35 4.92 8.19
C TYR A 13 13.36 5.98 8.67
N GLN A 14 13.26 6.19 9.99
CA GLN A 14 12.29 7.11 10.57
C GLN A 14 12.73 8.55 10.33
N GLU A 15 14.02 8.83 10.54
CA GLU A 15 14.61 10.15 10.37
C GLU A 15 14.49 10.63 8.91
N VAL A 16 14.82 9.76 7.95
CA VAL A 16 14.65 10.09 6.53
C VAL A 16 13.19 10.31 6.18
N TYR A 17 12.27 9.51 6.75
CA TYR A 17 10.84 9.71 6.50
C TYR A 17 10.33 11.04 7.06
N ASP A 18 10.73 11.38 8.29
CA ASP A 18 10.36 12.65 8.95
C ASP A 18 10.91 13.85 8.17
N ASP A 19 12.15 13.76 7.68
CA ASP A 19 12.76 14.79 6.84
C ASP A 19 12.01 14.96 5.51
N LEU A 20 11.65 13.85 4.84
CA LEU A 20 10.84 13.91 3.61
C LEU A 20 9.46 14.52 3.87
N LEU A 21 8.83 14.20 5.01
CA LEU A 21 7.53 14.75 5.39
C LEU A 21 7.62 16.26 5.66
N ALA A 22 8.70 16.71 6.30
CA ALA A 22 8.95 18.12 6.59
C ALA A 22 9.15 18.97 5.32
N LEU A 23 9.62 18.36 4.22
CA LEU A 23 9.75 19.05 2.93
C LEU A 23 8.39 19.38 2.28
N GLN A 24 7.32 18.65 2.61
CA GLN A 24 5.98 18.82 2.03
C GLN A 24 6.05 18.93 0.49
N ASP A 25 5.42 19.94 -0.12
CA ASP A 25 5.37 20.13 -1.58
C ASP A 25 6.75 20.41 -2.22
N GLN A 26 7.78 20.71 -1.41
CA GLN A 26 9.12 20.95 -1.94
C GLN A 26 9.76 19.70 -2.53
N ILE A 27 9.28 18.49 -2.18
CA ILE A 27 9.75 17.23 -2.74
C ILE A 27 9.54 17.15 -4.27
N TYR A 28 8.60 17.92 -4.82
CA TYR A 28 8.34 17.98 -6.26
C TYR A 28 9.32 18.88 -7.02
N LYS A 29 10.23 19.58 -6.33
CA LYS A 29 11.30 20.33 -7.00
C LYS A 29 12.25 19.34 -7.71
N PRO A 30 12.67 19.61 -8.95
CA PRO A 30 13.54 18.71 -9.71
C PRO A 30 14.83 18.30 -8.97
N SER A 31 15.36 19.16 -8.11
CA SER A 31 16.57 18.89 -7.32
C SER A 31 16.39 17.87 -6.19
N LEU A 32 15.15 17.58 -5.79
CA LEU A 32 14.81 16.67 -4.67
C LEU A 32 13.99 15.46 -5.14
N TYR A 33 13.26 15.62 -6.25
CA TYR A 33 12.28 14.65 -6.71
C TYR A 33 12.87 13.25 -6.97
N GLU A 34 14.03 13.17 -7.63
CA GLU A 34 14.65 11.88 -7.94
C GLU A 34 15.08 11.12 -6.67
N ASP A 35 15.70 11.80 -5.71
CA ASP A 35 16.14 11.18 -4.45
C ASP A 35 14.94 10.78 -3.59
N ALA A 36 13.94 11.66 -3.47
CA ALA A 36 12.69 11.36 -2.78
C ALA A 36 11.95 10.16 -3.42
N SER A 37 11.96 10.07 -4.75
CA SER A 37 11.37 8.97 -5.51
C SER A 37 12.08 7.65 -5.25
N ALA A 38 13.43 7.64 -5.27
CA ALA A 38 14.22 6.44 -5.00
C ALA A 38 13.97 5.89 -3.59
N ILE A 39 13.84 6.77 -2.60
CA ILE A 39 13.50 6.38 -1.23
C ILE A 39 12.10 5.84 -1.14
N MET A 40 11.12 6.55 -1.72
CA MET A 40 9.73 6.15 -1.60
C MET A 40 9.48 4.82 -2.30
N ARG A 41 10.16 4.55 -3.42
CA ARG A 41 10.23 3.22 -4.04
C ARG A 41 10.77 2.17 -3.07
N SER A 42 11.89 2.45 -2.41
CA SER A 42 12.51 1.53 -1.45
C SER A 42 11.62 1.26 -0.22
N ILE A 43 10.88 2.26 0.24
CA ILE A 43 9.86 2.11 1.28
C ILE A 43 8.75 1.18 0.80
N MET A 44 8.19 1.42 -0.39
CA MET A 44 7.07 0.64 -0.91
C MET A 44 7.45 -0.81 -1.27
N GLN A 45 8.70 -1.06 -1.67
CA GLN A 45 9.23 -2.42 -1.81
C GLN A 45 9.24 -3.18 -0.48
N ARG A 46 9.61 -2.52 0.63
CA ARG A 46 9.50 -3.11 1.97
C ARG A 46 8.04 -3.32 2.36
N VAL A 47 7.16 -2.37 2.05
CA VAL A 47 5.71 -2.52 2.27
C VAL A 47 5.19 -3.76 1.56
N ARG A 48 5.51 -3.95 0.28
CA ARG A 48 5.11 -5.16 -0.47
C ARG A 48 5.58 -6.45 0.21
N ILE A 49 6.86 -6.54 0.55
CA ILE A 49 7.42 -7.73 1.23
C ILE A 49 6.68 -7.98 2.55
N ASN A 50 6.40 -6.92 3.31
CA ASN A 50 5.68 -7.04 4.58
C ASN A 50 4.22 -7.44 4.38
N THR A 51 3.53 -6.88 3.38
CA THR A 51 2.17 -7.26 2.99
C THR A 51 2.09 -8.74 2.65
N GLU A 52 2.99 -9.24 1.80
CA GLU A 52 3.02 -10.67 1.44
C GLU A 52 3.22 -11.56 2.68
N ARG A 53 4.09 -11.16 3.62
CA ARG A 53 4.30 -11.86 4.89
C ARG A 53 3.09 -11.82 5.81
N ILE A 54 2.44 -10.65 5.95
CA ILE A 54 1.25 -10.46 6.78
C ILE A 54 0.11 -11.33 6.23
N MET A 55 -0.08 -11.32 4.90
CA MET A 55 -1.11 -12.10 4.23
C MET A 55 -1.00 -13.60 4.56
N GLN A 56 0.22 -14.13 4.63
CA GLN A 56 0.48 -15.53 4.98
C GLN A 56 0.33 -15.81 6.48
N ARG A 57 0.68 -14.86 7.34
CA ARG A 57 0.73 -15.06 8.80
C ARG A 57 -0.61 -14.88 9.49
N LEU A 58 -1.45 -13.97 9.03
CA LEU A 58 -2.72 -13.63 9.67
C LEU A 58 -3.61 -14.87 9.93
N PRO A 59 -3.85 -15.78 8.96
CA PRO A 59 -4.64 -16.99 9.23
C PRO A 59 -4.06 -17.89 10.32
N ASN A 60 -2.73 -17.96 10.43
CA ASN A 60 -2.05 -18.83 11.41
C ASN A 60 -2.23 -18.35 12.86
N ILE A 61 -2.61 -17.09 13.05
CA ILE A 61 -2.92 -16.51 14.36
C ILE A 61 -4.42 -16.31 14.57
N GLY A 62 -5.25 -16.97 13.73
CA GLY A 62 -6.70 -16.96 13.87
C GLY A 62 -7.39 -15.74 13.28
N PHE A 63 -6.76 -15.00 12.37
CA PHE A 63 -7.44 -13.98 11.59
C PHE A 63 -8.24 -14.62 10.44
N VAL A 64 -9.48 -14.17 10.24
CA VAL A 64 -10.34 -14.62 9.16
C VAL A 64 -10.61 -13.44 8.23
N TYR A 65 -10.09 -13.52 7.01
CA TYR A 65 -10.37 -12.54 5.96
C TYR A 65 -11.86 -12.45 5.68
N SER A 66 -12.32 -11.26 5.33
CA SER A 66 -13.73 -10.96 5.00
C SER A 66 -14.71 -11.16 6.16
N LYS A 67 -14.27 -11.61 7.34
CA LYS A 67 -15.10 -11.65 8.55
C LYS A 67 -15.40 -10.23 9.02
N GLY A 68 -16.65 -9.93 9.32
CA GLY A 68 -17.08 -8.58 9.73
C GLY A 68 -17.28 -7.62 8.56
N LEU A 69 -17.26 -8.09 7.31
CA LEU A 69 -17.74 -7.27 6.20
C LEU A 69 -19.20 -6.87 6.48
N ALA A 70 -19.49 -5.57 6.39
CA ALA A 70 -20.86 -5.03 6.43
C ALA A 70 -21.76 -5.53 5.28
N ARG A 71 -21.20 -6.36 4.38
CA ARG A 71 -21.89 -7.02 3.29
C ARG A 71 -22.29 -8.44 3.69
N HIS A 72 -23.59 -8.71 3.67
CA HIS A 72 -24.11 -10.07 3.76
C HIS A 72 -24.10 -10.72 2.36
N PHE A 73 -23.47 -11.89 2.22
CA PHE A 73 -23.55 -12.69 1.01
C PHE A 73 -24.70 -13.68 1.16
N THR A 74 -25.61 -13.70 0.19
CA THR A 74 -26.77 -14.60 0.23
C THR A 74 -26.49 -15.94 -0.43
N THR A 75 -25.45 -16.01 -1.26
CA THR A 75 -24.99 -17.23 -1.92
C THR A 75 -23.46 -17.32 -1.95
N GLU A 76 -22.92 -18.53 -2.05
CA GLU A 76 -21.48 -18.74 -2.25
C GLU A 76 -20.98 -18.12 -3.57
N HIS A 77 -21.82 -18.11 -4.61
CA HIS A 77 -21.45 -17.49 -5.89
C HIS A 77 -21.22 -15.98 -5.75
N GLU A 78 -22.07 -15.27 -5.00
CA GLU A 78 -21.88 -13.84 -4.74
C GLU A 78 -20.57 -13.56 -3.99
N LYS A 79 -20.24 -14.43 -3.03
CA LYS A 79 -18.99 -14.34 -2.27
C LYS A 79 -17.78 -14.57 -3.17
N GLU A 80 -17.81 -15.61 -4.01
CA GLU A 80 -16.75 -15.88 -4.99
C GLU A 80 -16.53 -14.72 -5.97
N VAL A 81 -17.62 -14.13 -6.48
CA VAL A 81 -17.55 -12.95 -7.37
C VAL A 81 -16.90 -11.78 -6.65
N TYR A 82 -17.26 -11.53 -5.39
CA TYR A 82 -16.66 -10.48 -4.59
C TYR A 82 -15.18 -10.71 -4.35
N GLU A 83 -14.78 -11.90 -3.92
CA GLU A 83 -13.37 -12.23 -3.65
C GLU A 83 -12.50 -12.18 -4.91
N LYS A 84 -13.06 -12.52 -6.09
CA LYS A 84 -12.38 -12.32 -7.38
C LYS A 84 -12.25 -10.85 -7.76
N THR A 85 -13.26 -10.03 -7.42
CA THR A 85 -13.27 -8.59 -7.75
C THR A 85 -12.36 -7.80 -6.81
N PHE A 86 -12.28 -8.21 -5.55
CA PHE A 86 -11.53 -7.55 -4.48
C PHE A 86 -10.59 -8.54 -3.79
N PRO A 87 -9.54 -9.01 -4.50
CA PRO A 87 -8.63 -10.02 -3.97
C PRO A 87 -7.84 -9.50 -2.76
N LEU A 88 -7.37 -10.38 -1.88
CA LEU A 88 -6.56 -9.97 -0.72
C LEU A 88 -5.31 -9.18 -1.12
N PHE A 89 -4.71 -9.55 -2.24
CA PHE A 89 -3.55 -8.89 -2.81
C PHE A 89 -3.60 -9.00 -4.33
N GLN A 90 -3.29 -7.92 -5.01
CA GLN A 90 -3.02 -7.93 -6.44
C GLN A 90 -1.76 -7.09 -6.71
N PRO A 91 -0.72 -7.65 -7.33
CA PRO A 91 0.46 -6.87 -7.69
C PRO A 91 0.11 -5.77 -8.70
N PRO A 92 0.98 -4.77 -8.87
CA PRO A 92 0.79 -3.73 -9.88
C PRO A 92 0.53 -4.34 -11.25
N LYS A 93 -0.46 -3.79 -11.97
CA LYS A 93 -0.74 -4.19 -13.34
C LYS A 93 0.37 -3.69 -14.27
N SER A 94 0.49 -4.31 -15.44
CA SER A 94 1.47 -3.89 -16.45
C SER A 94 1.25 -2.45 -16.93
N ASP A 95 0.01 -1.96 -16.85
CA ASP A 95 -0.41 -0.61 -17.26
C ASP A 95 -0.54 0.36 -16.07
N VAL A 96 0.12 0.07 -14.94
CA VAL A 96 -0.03 0.88 -13.72
C VAL A 96 0.45 2.33 -13.90
N GLN A 97 1.48 2.54 -14.72
CA GLN A 97 2.00 3.88 -14.97
C GLN A 97 0.98 4.73 -15.76
N GLU A 98 0.29 4.14 -16.74
CA GLU A 98 -0.81 4.82 -17.44
C GLU A 98 -1.99 5.10 -16.50
N GLN A 99 -2.35 4.16 -15.63
CA GLN A 99 -3.43 4.37 -14.65
C GLN A 99 -3.10 5.48 -13.65
N VAL A 100 -1.88 5.53 -13.14
CA VAL A 100 -1.40 6.60 -12.25
C VAL A 100 -1.42 7.95 -12.97
N ALA A 101 -0.90 8.02 -14.20
CA ALA A 101 -0.89 9.26 -14.98
C ALA A 101 -2.32 9.77 -15.25
N LEU A 102 -3.25 8.88 -15.56
CA LEU A 102 -4.67 9.22 -15.73
C LEU A 102 -5.26 9.77 -14.43
N LEU A 103 -4.97 9.15 -13.29
CA LEU A 103 -5.45 9.62 -12.00
C LEU A 103 -4.87 11.01 -11.64
N GLU A 104 -3.59 11.25 -11.94
CA GLU A 104 -2.94 12.55 -11.74
C GLU A 104 -3.54 13.64 -12.64
N GLN A 105 -3.96 13.30 -13.86
CA GLN A 105 -4.68 14.23 -14.73
C GLN A 105 -6.04 14.63 -14.16
N LEU A 106 -6.72 13.71 -13.47
CA LEU A 106 -8.06 13.94 -12.91
C LEU A 106 -8.04 14.65 -11.55
N SER A 107 -7.01 14.41 -10.74
CA SER A 107 -6.96 14.83 -9.33
C SER A 107 -5.84 15.81 -8.98
N GLY A 108 -4.94 16.09 -9.92
CA GLY A 108 -3.66 16.75 -9.64
C GLY A 108 -2.58 15.76 -9.23
N SER A 109 -1.38 16.26 -8.93
CA SER A 109 -0.26 15.40 -8.53
C SER A 109 -0.60 14.56 -7.30
N LEU A 110 -0.38 13.26 -7.39
CA LEU A 110 -0.58 12.38 -6.25
C LEU A 110 0.56 12.56 -5.24
N PRO A 111 0.30 12.39 -3.94
CA PRO A 111 1.36 12.19 -2.96
C PRO A 111 2.30 11.06 -3.42
N LEU A 112 3.61 11.25 -3.29
CA LEU A 112 4.60 10.24 -3.72
C LEU A 112 4.34 8.88 -3.08
N SER A 113 3.90 8.84 -1.82
CA SER A 113 3.54 7.61 -1.13
C SER A 113 2.44 6.83 -1.86
N LEU A 114 1.41 7.52 -2.38
CA LEU A 114 0.31 6.89 -3.08
C LEU A 114 0.72 6.44 -4.49
N ARG A 115 1.50 7.27 -5.19
CA ARG A 115 2.09 6.92 -6.49
C ARG A 115 2.88 5.61 -6.40
N PHE A 116 3.88 5.57 -5.52
CA PHE A 116 4.75 4.41 -5.40
C PHE A 116 4.05 3.22 -4.74
N PHE A 117 2.99 3.44 -3.95
CA PHE A 117 2.15 2.33 -3.51
C PHE A 117 1.51 1.62 -4.70
N TYR A 118 0.91 2.35 -5.64
CA TYR A 118 0.34 1.73 -6.85
C TYR A 118 1.43 1.05 -7.69
N GLU A 119 2.56 1.71 -7.91
CA GLU A 119 3.65 1.19 -8.78
C GLU A 119 4.39 -0.03 -8.21
N GLU A 120 4.59 -0.11 -6.89
CA GLU A 120 5.39 -1.17 -6.27
C GLU A 120 4.53 -2.23 -5.56
N VAL A 121 3.43 -1.82 -4.91
CA VAL A 121 2.57 -2.71 -4.10
C VAL A 121 1.33 -3.17 -4.87
N GLY A 122 0.65 -2.24 -5.55
CA GLY A 122 -0.59 -2.51 -6.27
C GLY A 122 -1.82 -2.37 -5.36
N TYR A 123 -2.46 -3.48 -5.00
CA TYR A 123 -3.69 -3.52 -4.22
C TYR A 123 -3.58 -4.49 -3.05
N VAL A 124 -4.14 -4.09 -1.90
CA VAL A 124 -4.20 -4.90 -0.68
C VAL A 124 -5.59 -4.75 -0.04
N ASN A 125 -6.19 -5.85 0.36
CA ASN A 125 -7.42 -5.88 1.13
C ASN A 125 -7.27 -6.83 2.32
N PHE A 126 -7.03 -6.26 3.51
CA PHE A 126 -6.96 -7.00 4.78
C PHE A 126 -8.20 -6.79 5.65
N VAL A 127 -9.35 -6.48 5.06
CA VAL A 127 -10.61 -6.46 5.80
C VAL A 127 -10.89 -7.87 6.35
N GLY A 128 -11.18 -7.95 7.63
CA GLY A 128 -11.38 -9.20 8.35
C GLY A 128 -11.38 -8.98 9.86
N ALA A 129 -11.50 -10.06 10.62
CA ALA A 129 -11.47 -10.02 12.07
C ALA A 129 -10.86 -11.30 12.64
N PHE A 130 -10.35 -11.24 13.87
CA PHE A 130 -9.92 -12.44 14.57
C PHE A 130 -11.11 -13.34 14.91
N SER A 131 -10.90 -14.66 14.88
CA SER A 131 -11.91 -15.66 15.20
C SER A 131 -12.52 -15.45 16.58
N SER A 132 -11.72 -14.97 17.54
CA SER A 132 -12.13 -14.65 18.91
C SER A 132 -13.04 -13.41 19.03
N MET A 133 -13.05 -12.52 18.04
CA MET A 133 -13.91 -11.33 18.03
C MET A 133 -15.32 -11.71 17.57
N LYS A 134 -16.36 -11.18 18.21
CA LYS A 134 -17.72 -11.32 17.69
C LYS A 134 -17.88 -10.42 16.47
N ALA A 135 -18.80 -10.76 15.56
CA ALA A 135 -19.05 -9.95 14.36
C ALA A 135 -19.60 -8.54 14.68
N GLU A 136 -20.12 -8.35 15.89
CA GLU A 136 -20.63 -7.10 16.45
C GLU A 136 -19.53 -6.23 17.11
N ASP A 137 -18.32 -6.78 17.27
CA ASP A 137 -17.15 -6.09 17.84
C ASP A 137 -16.13 -5.62 16.77
N ALA A 138 -16.37 -5.91 15.48
CA ALA A 138 -15.50 -5.63 14.34
C ALA A 138 -16.08 -4.51 13.47
#